data_AF-J0S6V1-F1
#
_entry.id   AF-J0S6V1-F1
#
_cell.length_a   1.000
_cell.length_b   1.000
_cell.length_c   1.000
_cell.angle_alpha   90.00
_cell.angle_beta   90.00
_cell.angle_gamma   90.00
#
_symmetry.space_group_name_H-M   'P 1'
#
loop_
_entity.id
_entity.type
_entity.pdbx_description
1 polymer ?
#
loop_
_entity_poly.entity_id
_entity_poly.type
_entity_poly.pdbx_seq_one_letter_code
_entity_poly.pdbx_strand_id
1 'polypeptide(L)'
;MADAHEKDKVIFAATMAATFEPDSMTNDKLEAATKGHGSMVIPVFAAANSLAGDIFCPIGAEEMSLMGRMTVVDASAPELPLDMVIEKAVRAAMNAGAEPANAALIVASLAYFSGSCARSGVPLGNRKLGAIARMHAGAARTSAIALVTGKFTHRIQAFPAYLAIYEGLMGKKLTRVDGAILPPFIAGGAIYGHSALGEDYNIPELAYNAAKVGTEAMMRSMEGAGITPYALWPALIGAAVTMELVHPDALLGEEFGKFGRVDSAYLAGKGARDAAGLPEKIHIRGTHEEYDTARVIGDFGLILKDIGGPSVIGSMALSEIFAAFEEAAMIGAGFSGGPVNPPLGHLEGDCVPAMRLLVKHNGDVFAVAEAIRDYKMNAFIDPEMALCGLNTIARKAEQVSRGKITKACILASEGVRDRAIYRRAAHTYDLMKAGKTVAEATQTLDAERQAYVERRGSAVLSGFTGKQISFKYTSIKAHGRRTDKFTARYWGFDSNVSYDVSIDGKPYHVENLGGKEVPAFALEGKNRDDPNWATALFCGAVLTQELQYIGHTIINITVPAAVAALVGMDAKDAAFSAEDGAFLTRAIPGAGEKAFEVAKLAQRVYAKINEPFPPAA
;
A
#
# COMPACT_ATOMS: atom_id res chain seq x y z
N MET A 1 33.74 10.10 -41.00
CA MET A 1 34.26 9.53 -39.74
C MET A 1 33.05 9.20 -38.88
N ALA A 2 32.98 8.02 -38.27
CA ALA A 2 31.92 7.73 -37.31
C ALA A 2 32.04 8.73 -36.15
N ASP A 3 30.92 9.35 -35.74
CA ASP A 3 30.89 10.25 -34.59
C ASP A 3 31.33 9.48 -33.34
N ALA A 4 32.43 9.89 -32.72
CA ALA A 4 32.99 9.24 -31.53
C ALA A 4 32.03 9.26 -30.33
N HIS A 5 31.02 10.13 -30.36
CA HIS A 5 30.00 10.27 -29.31
C HIS A 5 28.64 9.71 -29.70
N GLU A 6 28.56 8.92 -30.78
CA GLU A 6 27.28 8.41 -31.29
C GLU A 6 26.50 7.61 -30.24
N LYS A 7 27.19 6.70 -29.53
CA LYS A 7 26.57 5.90 -28.46
C LYS A 7 26.04 6.79 -27.33
N ASP A 8 26.81 7.78 -26.92
CA ASP A 8 26.43 8.69 -25.82
C ASP A 8 25.20 9.51 -26.19
N LYS A 9 25.14 10.03 -27.42
CA LYS A 9 23.99 10.76 -27.95
C LYS A 9 22.72 9.90 -28.00
N VAL A 10 22.84 8.66 -28.44
CA VAL A 10 21.71 7.71 -28.48
C VAL A 10 21.21 7.41 -27.06
N ILE A 11 22.11 7.08 -26.14
CA ILE A 11 21.74 6.79 -24.74
C ILE A 11 21.10 8.01 -24.09
N PHE A 12 21.67 9.20 -24.29
CA PHE A 12 21.12 10.44 -23.77
C PHE A 12 19.70 10.68 -24.28
N ALA A 13 19.49 10.63 -25.60
CA ALA A 13 18.18 10.88 -26.19
C ALA A 13 17.13 9.85 -25.75
N ALA A 14 17.48 8.56 -25.68
CA ALA A 14 16.60 7.52 -25.18
C ALA A 14 16.24 7.72 -23.69
N THR A 15 17.22 8.08 -22.87
CA THR A 15 17.03 8.34 -21.43
C THR A 15 16.12 9.55 -21.20
N MET A 16 16.37 10.65 -21.91
CA MET A 16 15.56 11.86 -21.82
C MET A 16 14.12 11.62 -22.27
N ALA A 17 13.91 10.82 -23.31
CA ALA A 17 12.57 10.49 -23.77
C ALA A 17 11.82 9.58 -22.79
N ALA A 18 12.47 8.56 -22.24
CA ALA A 18 11.85 7.65 -21.28
C ALA A 18 11.49 8.33 -19.94
N THR A 19 12.21 9.39 -19.57
CA THR A 19 12.00 10.13 -18.31
C THR A 19 11.25 11.46 -18.48
N PHE A 20 10.78 11.77 -19.68
CA PHE A 20 10.14 13.05 -20.01
C PHE A 20 8.91 13.34 -19.13
N GLU A 21 8.07 12.33 -18.92
CA GLU A 21 6.93 12.39 -18.00
C GLU A 21 6.75 11.04 -17.29
N PRO A 22 6.12 10.99 -16.10
CA PRO A 22 5.91 9.74 -15.37
C PRO A 22 5.24 8.64 -16.21
N ASP A 23 4.23 9.01 -17.00
CA ASP A 23 3.50 8.10 -17.88
C ASP A 23 4.38 7.45 -18.98
N SER A 24 5.59 7.97 -19.26
CA SER A 24 6.55 7.37 -20.22
C SER A 24 7.15 6.03 -19.75
N MET A 25 7.03 5.71 -18.46
CA MET A 25 7.62 4.49 -17.88
C MET A 25 6.58 3.44 -17.50
N THR A 26 5.28 3.68 -17.70
CA THR A 26 4.20 2.80 -17.22
C THR A 26 3.03 2.73 -18.22
N ASN A 27 2.22 1.68 -18.16
CA ASN A 27 0.93 1.61 -18.85
C ASN A 27 -0.28 1.69 -17.87
N ASP A 28 -0.06 2.05 -16.60
CA ASP A 28 -1.12 2.20 -15.58
C ASP A 28 -1.99 3.46 -15.80
N LYS A 29 -1.71 4.28 -16.82
CA LYS A 29 -2.48 5.48 -17.22
C LYS A 29 -2.68 6.44 -16.03
N LEU A 30 -1.58 6.93 -15.47
CA LEU A 30 -1.56 7.67 -14.21
C LEU A 30 -2.34 8.98 -14.25
N GLU A 31 -2.54 9.57 -15.42
CA GLU A 31 -3.39 10.76 -15.55
C GLU A 31 -4.80 10.52 -15.01
N ALA A 32 -5.36 9.32 -15.15
CA ALA A 32 -6.68 9.01 -14.59
C ALA A 32 -6.70 9.04 -13.04
N ALA A 33 -5.55 8.86 -12.40
CA ALA A 33 -5.42 8.88 -10.95
C ALA A 33 -5.34 10.30 -10.37
N THR A 34 -5.06 11.34 -11.18
CA THR A 34 -4.89 12.73 -10.68
C THR A 34 -6.20 13.36 -10.20
N LYS A 35 -7.34 12.75 -10.55
CA LYS A 35 -8.69 13.17 -10.15
C LYS A 35 -9.45 12.09 -9.36
N GLY A 36 -8.73 11.09 -8.82
CA GLY A 36 -9.31 10.13 -7.86
C GLY A 36 -10.35 9.15 -8.41
N HIS A 37 -10.52 9.05 -9.74
CA HIS A 37 -11.50 8.18 -10.40
C HIS A 37 -11.18 6.66 -10.34
N GLY A 38 -10.54 6.18 -9.27
CA GLY A 38 -10.26 4.75 -9.10
C GLY A 38 -9.00 4.40 -8.30
N SER A 39 -8.20 5.38 -7.89
CA SER A 39 -7.06 5.20 -7.00
C SER A 39 -6.94 6.39 -6.05
N MET A 40 -6.41 6.14 -4.85
CA MET A 40 -6.20 7.15 -3.80
C MET A 40 -4.73 7.41 -3.52
N VAL A 41 -3.81 6.85 -4.31
CA VAL A 41 -2.36 7.00 -4.13
C VAL A 41 -1.93 8.48 -4.15
N ILE A 42 -2.40 9.26 -5.13
CA ILE A 42 -2.08 10.69 -5.25
C ILE A 42 -2.71 11.49 -4.10
N PRO A 43 -4.00 11.31 -3.75
CA PRO A 43 -4.56 11.89 -2.53
C PRO A 43 -3.78 11.60 -1.24
N VAL A 44 -3.26 10.40 -1.05
CA VAL A 44 -2.45 10.04 0.13
C VAL A 44 -1.14 10.83 0.14
N PHE A 45 -0.41 10.89 -0.98
CA PHE A 45 0.78 11.75 -1.10
C PHE A 45 0.47 13.23 -0.87
N ALA A 46 -0.64 13.73 -1.42
CA ALA A 46 -1.04 15.13 -1.28
C ALA A 46 -1.34 15.50 0.18
N ALA A 47 -2.08 14.65 0.90
CA ALA A 47 -2.33 14.82 2.32
C ALA A 47 -1.03 14.73 3.13
N ALA A 48 -0.17 13.75 2.85
CA ALA A 48 1.10 13.57 3.54
C ALA A 48 2.04 14.76 3.35
N ASN A 49 2.13 15.30 2.13
CA ASN A 49 2.89 16.52 1.83
C ASN A 49 2.32 17.73 2.59
N SER A 50 0.99 17.87 2.65
CA SER A 50 0.36 18.95 3.42
C SER A 50 0.72 18.89 4.90
N LEU A 51 0.55 17.72 5.53
CA LEU A 51 0.88 17.50 6.94
C LEU A 51 2.37 17.75 7.21
N ALA A 52 3.26 17.23 6.36
CA ALA A 52 4.71 17.47 6.50
C ALA A 52 5.08 18.95 6.35
N GLY A 53 4.35 19.71 5.52
CA GLY A 53 4.53 21.16 5.39
C GLY A 53 4.21 21.92 6.68
N ASP A 54 3.20 21.49 7.43
CA ASP A 54 2.80 22.10 8.70
C ASP A 54 3.71 21.66 9.86
N ILE A 55 4.12 20.39 9.90
CA ILE A 55 5.03 19.86 10.94
C ILE A 55 6.44 20.46 10.83
N PHE A 56 6.97 20.56 9.61
CA PHE A 56 8.36 20.95 9.35
C PHE A 56 8.46 22.28 8.59
N CYS A 57 7.61 23.27 8.94
CA CYS A 57 7.55 24.58 8.30
C CYS A 57 8.97 25.17 8.11
N PRO A 58 9.39 25.49 6.87
CA PRO A 58 10.75 25.95 6.58
C PRO A 58 11.03 27.39 7.03
N ILE A 59 10.02 28.13 7.48
CA ILE A 59 10.12 29.53 7.91
C ILE A 59 9.65 29.62 9.36
N GLY A 60 10.53 29.27 10.31
CA GLY A 60 10.25 29.41 11.73
C GLY A 60 11.38 28.93 12.62
N ALA A 61 11.50 29.53 13.81
CA ALA A 61 12.29 28.96 14.90
C ALA A 61 11.75 27.57 15.27
N GLU A 62 12.56 26.72 15.92
CA GLU A 62 12.20 25.35 16.31
C GLU A 62 10.87 25.29 17.10
N GLU A 63 10.57 26.35 17.84
CA GLU A 63 9.33 26.61 18.60
C GLU A 63 8.05 26.76 17.74
N MET A 64 8.20 26.95 16.43
CA MET A 64 7.11 27.02 15.44
C MET A 64 6.80 25.67 14.78
N SER A 65 7.54 24.60 15.10
CA SER A 65 7.15 23.24 14.71
C SER A 65 5.84 22.85 15.41
N LEU A 66 4.83 22.48 14.62
CA LEU A 66 3.51 22.13 15.14
C LEU A 66 3.44 20.74 15.78
N MET A 67 4.53 19.96 15.78
CA MET A 67 4.51 18.58 16.24
C MET A 67 4.05 18.45 17.70
N GLY A 68 4.52 19.31 18.60
CA GLY A 68 4.04 19.38 20.00
C GLY A 68 2.63 19.96 20.16
N ARG A 69 2.09 20.61 19.13
CA ARG A 69 0.74 21.23 19.11
C ARG A 69 -0.31 20.39 18.38
N MET A 70 0.09 19.32 17.70
CA MET A 70 -0.83 18.30 17.13
C MET A 70 -1.29 17.28 18.19
N THR A 71 -0.56 17.20 19.31
CA THR A 71 -0.81 16.31 20.45
C THR A 71 -1.50 17.09 21.59
N VAL A 72 -2.56 17.83 21.30
CA VAL A 72 -3.28 18.61 22.31
C VAL A 72 -4.40 17.77 22.93
N VAL A 73 -4.23 17.44 24.20
CA VAL A 73 -5.22 16.77 25.06
C VAL A 73 -5.72 17.79 26.08
N ASP A 74 -7.03 17.79 26.37
CA ASP A 74 -7.65 18.60 27.43
C ASP A 74 -7.61 20.14 27.22
N ALA A 75 -7.63 20.61 25.97
CA ALA A 75 -7.73 22.04 25.67
C ALA A 75 -9.19 22.55 25.70
N SER A 76 -9.45 23.52 26.59
CA SER A 76 -10.71 24.26 26.66
C SER A 76 -10.77 25.36 25.58
N ALA A 77 -10.76 24.96 24.31
CA ALA A 77 -10.82 25.87 23.16
C ALA A 77 -11.85 25.40 22.12
N PRO A 78 -12.62 26.32 21.51
CA PRO A 78 -13.58 25.98 20.45
C PRO A 78 -12.88 25.55 19.15
N GLU A 79 -11.64 25.98 18.91
CA GLU A 79 -10.82 25.58 17.77
C GLU A 79 -9.44 25.19 18.28
N LEU A 80 -8.92 24.05 17.80
CA LEU A 80 -7.57 23.58 18.11
C LEU A 80 -6.65 23.90 16.92
N PRO A 81 -5.34 24.11 17.13
CA PRO A 81 -4.39 24.19 16.02
C PRO A 81 -4.47 22.99 15.05
N LEU A 82 -4.84 21.83 15.58
CA LEU A 82 -5.09 20.62 14.80
C LEU A 82 -6.21 20.80 13.76
N ASP A 83 -7.27 21.57 14.07
CA ASP A 83 -8.37 21.83 13.13
C ASP A 83 -7.86 22.45 11.82
N MET A 84 -6.97 23.45 11.92
CA MET A 84 -6.38 24.11 10.75
C MET A 84 -5.49 23.17 9.92
N VAL A 85 -4.69 22.33 10.60
CA VAL A 85 -3.81 21.35 9.95
C VAL A 85 -4.64 20.30 9.20
N ILE A 86 -5.70 19.80 9.85
CA ILE A 86 -6.61 18.80 9.26
C ILE A 86 -7.39 19.39 8.09
N GLU A 87 -7.94 20.60 8.22
CA GLU A 87 -8.66 21.27 7.14
C GLU A 87 -7.78 21.43 5.89
N LYS A 88 -6.54 21.89 6.06
CA LYS A 88 -5.60 22.06 4.94
C LYS A 88 -5.27 20.71 4.27
N ALA A 89 -5.00 19.68 5.06
CA ALA A 89 -4.68 18.35 4.54
C ALA A 89 -5.89 17.70 3.82
N VAL A 90 -7.11 17.88 4.35
CA VAL A 90 -8.36 17.44 3.72
C VAL A 90 -8.54 18.11 2.37
N ARG A 91 -8.38 19.44 2.30
CA ARG A 91 -8.46 20.18 1.03
C ARG A 91 -7.43 19.67 0.02
N ALA A 92 -6.20 19.37 0.46
CA ALA A 92 -5.17 18.81 -0.42
C ALA A 92 -5.56 17.43 -0.99
N ALA A 93 -6.09 16.53 -0.16
CA ALA A 93 -6.58 15.22 -0.60
C ALA A 93 -7.78 15.35 -1.58
N MET A 94 -8.73 16.25 -1.29
CA MET A 94 -9.90 16.48 -2.14
C MET A 94 -9.53 17.11 -3.49
N ASN A 95 -8.57 18.04 -3.51
CA ASN A 95 -8.05 18.61 -4.76
C ASN A 95 -7.34 17.57 -5.65
N ALA A 96 -6.81 16.51 -5.03
CA ALA A 96 -6.27 15.33 -5.71
C ALA A 96 -7.34 14.28 -6.09
N GLY A 97 -8.62 14.56 -5.81
CA GLY A 97 -9.75 13.74 -6.25
C GLY A 97 -10.36 12.81 -5.21
N ALA A 98 -9.93 12.86 -3.94
CA ALA A 98 -10.62 12.11 -2.89
C ALA A 98 -12.00 12.72 -2.59
N GLU A 99 -13.04 11.88 -2.58
CA GLU A 99 -14.34 12.31 -2.03
C GLU A 99 -14.23 12.57 -0.51
N PRO A 100 -15.16 13.33 0.09
CA PRO A 100 -15.12 13.73 1.50
C PRO A 100 -14.78 12.62 2.50
N ALA A 101 -15.45 11.46 2.43
CA ALA A 101 -15.22 10.38 3.40
C ALA A 101 -13.84 9.71 3.25
N ASN A 102 -13.35 9.57 2.00
CA ASN A 102 -12.01 9.03 1.74
C ASN A 102 -10.93 10.05 2.16
N ALA A 103 -11.14 11.34 1.89
CA ALA A 103 -10.24 12.40 2.34
C ALA A 103 -10.14 12.43 3.87
N ALA A 104 -11.27 12.35 4.56
CA ALA A 104 -11.30 12.27 6.02
C ALA A 104 -10.50 11.07 6.52
N LEU A 105 -10.75 9.88 5.97
CA LEU A 105 -10.05 8.65 6.36
C LEU A 105 -8.53 8.77 6.16
N ILE A 106 -8.08 9.19 4.99
CA ILE A 106 -6.67 9.36 4.66
C ILE A 106 -6.01 10.33 5.65
N VAL A 107 -6.60 11.50 5.85
CA VAL A 107 -6.01 12.56 6.68
C VAL A 107 -6.00 12.17 8.15
N ALA A 108 -7.08 11.60 8.69
CA ALA A 108 -7.10 11.14 10.08
C ALA A 108 -6.04 10.05 10.33
N SER A 109 -5.86 9.13 9.38
CA SER A 109 -4.88 8.04 9.49
C SER A 109 -3.45 8.58 9.46
N LEU A 110 -3.14 9.46 8.50
CA LEU A 110 -1.81 10.07 8.39
C LEU A 110 -1.53 10.99 9.59
N ALA A 111 -2.52 11.76 10.06
CA ALA A 111 -2.36 12.61 11.23
C ALA A 111 -2.08 11.79 12.50
N TYR A 112 -2.75 10.65 12.69
CA TYR A 112 -2.47 9.73 13.79
C TYR A 112 -1.01 9.28 13.77
N PHE A 113 -0.54 8.74 12.63
CA PHE A 113 0.85 8.30 12.50
C PHE A 113 1.86 9.47 12.52
N SER A 114 1.43 10.69 12.25
CA SER A 114 2.26 11.88 12.41
C SER A 114 2.46 12.33 13.87
N GLY A 115 1.74 11.72 14.83
CA GLY A 115 1.84 12.01 16.26
C GLY A 115 0.61 12.69 16.89
N SER A 116 -0.51 12.78 16.15
CA SER A 116 -1.79 13.23 16.72
C SER A 116 -2.44 12.12 17.54
N CYS A 117 -3.23 12.50 18.55
CA CYS A 117 -3.97 11.55 19.36
C CYS A 117 -5.34 11.24 18.72
N ALA A 118 -5.76 9.98 18.73
CA ALA A 118 -7.10 9.59 18.27
C ALA A 118 -8.22 10.35 19.02
N ARG A 119 -7.99 10.68 20.29
CA ARG A 119 -8.75 11.66 21.07
C ARG A 119 -7.99 12.98 21.11
N SER A 120 -8.56 14.03 20.53
CA SER A 120 -7.91 15.34 20.39
C SER A 120 -8.81 16.42 21.01
N GLY A 121 -8.46 16.93 22.18
CA GLY A 121 -9.25 17.91 22.95
C GLY A 121 -9.83 17.38 24.27
N VAL A 122 -10.91 18.00 24.75
CA VAL A 122 -11.58 17.69 26.04
C VAL A 122 -12.65 16.60 25.90
N PRO A 123 -12.87 15.73 26.91
CA PRO A 123 -13.90 14.69 26.88
C PRO A 123 -15.31 15.21 26.59
N LEU A 124 -15.67 16.38 27.13
CA LEU A 124 -16.99 17.01 26.94
C LEU A 124 -17.32 17.22 25.44
N GLY A 125 -16.32 17.60 24.64
CA GLY A 125 -16.50 17.84 23.21
C GLY A 125 -16.53 16.56 22.38
N ASN A 126 -16.22 15.41 22.98
CA ASN A 126 -16.12 14.10 22.32
C ASN A 126 -15.31 14.15 21.02
N ARG A 127 -14.29 15.01 20.98
CA ARG A 127 -13.50 15.33 19.79
C ARG A 127 -12.52 14.20 19.51
N LYS A 128 -12.83 13.41 18.49
CA LYS A 128 -11.90 12.41 17.95
C LYS A 128 -11.39 12.86 16.59
N LEU A 129 -10.19 12.41 16.27
CA LEU A 129 -9.51 12.74 15.03
C LEU A 129 -10.37 12.41 13.80
N GLY A 130 -11.11 11.30 13.83
CA GLY A 130 -12.06 10.94 12.76
C GLY A 130 -13.22 11.93 12.60
N ALA A 131 -13.80 12.40 13.71
CA ALA A 131 -14.87 13.39 13.67
C ALA A 131 -14.38 14.75 13.15
N ILE A 132 -13.19 15.19 13.59
CA ILE A 132 -12.55 16.43 13.13
C ILE A 132 -12.34 16.37 11.61
N ALA A 133 -11.70 15.30 11.12
CA ALA A 133 -11.46 15.12 9.69
C ALA A 133 -12.76 15.05 8.87
N ARG A 134 -13.77 14.31 9.36
CA ARG A 134 -15.08 14.20 8.71
C ARG A 134 -15.77 15.55 8.58
N MET A 135 -15.79 16.34 9.66
CA MET A 135 -16.45 17.65 9.68
C MET A 135 -15.79 18.63 8.72
N HIS A 136 -14.45 18.71 8.72
CA HIS A 136 -13.71 19.57 7.78
C HIS A 136 -13.80 19.10 6.33
N ALA A 137 -13.97 17.78 6.09
CA ALA A 137 -14.22 17.26 4.75
C ALA A 137 -15.66 17.48 4.25
N GLY A 138 -16.59 17.85 5.13
CA GLY A 138 -18.02 17.92 4.80
C GLY A 138 -18.65 16.53 4.57
N ALA A 139 -18.08 15.48 5.17
CA ALA A 139 -18.59 14.12 5.04
C ALA A 139 -19.78 13.83 5.97
N ALA A 140 -20.75 13.07 5.45
CA ALA A 140 -21.92 12.65 6.23
C ALA A 140 -21.53 11.69 7.36
N ARG A 141 -22.21 11.78 8.50
CA ARG A 141 -22.09 10.80 9.58
C ARG A 141 -22.93 9.56 9.21
N THR A 142 -22.31 8.39 9.15
CA THR A 142 -22.96 7.16 8.69
C THR A 142 -22.81 5.96 9.63
N SER A 143 -22.19 6.14 10.81
CA SER A 143 -21.86 5.06 11.75
C SER A 143 -20.88 4.01 11.16
N ALA A 144 -20.31 3.14 11.99
CA ALA A 144 -19.39 2.08 11.58
C ALA A 144 -20.04 1.03 10.65
N ILE A 145 -21.37 0.99 10.55
CA ILE A 145 -22.10 0.09 9.63
C ILE A 145 -21.78 0.35 8.16
N ALA A 146 -21.37 1.59 7.82
CA ALA A 146 -20.97 1.96 6.47
C ALA A 146 -19.54 1.54 6.12
N LEU A 147 -18.78 1.00 7.08
CA LEU A 147 -17.43 0.51 6.82
C LEU A 147 -17.47 -0.76 5.97
N VAL A 148 -16.42 -0.90 5.16
CA VAL A 148 -16.22 -2.02 4.25
C VAL A 148 -14.75 -2.37 4.20
N THR A 149 -14.42 -3.65 4.06
CA THR A 149 -13.04 -4.07 3.82
C THR A 149 -12.52 -3.52 2.49
N GLY A 150 -11.19 -3.45 2.33
CA GLY A 150 -10.59 -3.34 1.00
C GLY A 150 -10.97 -4.50 0.08
N LYS A 151 -10.80 -4.33 -1.23
CA LYS A 151 -11.05 -5.40 -2.22
C LYS A 151 -9.78 -6.24 -2.41
N PHE A 152 -9.75 -7.40 -1.76
CA PHE A 152 -8.74 -8.44 -2.02
C PHE A 152 -9.18 -9.43 -3.11
N THR A 153 -10.50 -9.63 -3.23
CA THR A 153 -11.18 -10.30 -4.37
C THR A 153 -12.64 -9.87 -4.35
N HIS A 154 -13.31 -10.16 -3.22
CA HIS A 154 -14.57 -9.54 -2.82
C HIS A 154 -14.32 -8.57 -1.66
N ARG A 155 -15.37 -7.82 -1.32
CA ARG A 155 -15.42 -6.92 -0.16
C ARG A 155 -16.47 -7.42 0.82
N ILE A 156 -16.23 -7.25 2.12
CA ILE A 156 -17.19 -7.59 3.17
C ILE A 156 -17.62 -6.30 3.89
N GLN A 157 -18.93 -6.10 4.04
CA GLN A 157 -19.47 -4.96 4.81
C GLN A 157 -19.35 -5.23 6.31
N ALA A 158 -19.44 -4.20 7.15
CA ALA A 158 -19.34 -4.35 8.61
C ALA A 158 -20.49 -5.16 9.28
N PHE A 159 -21.56 -5.48 8.54
CA PHE A 159 -22.76 -6.12 9.09
C PHE A 159 -22.52 -7.41 9.92
N PRO A 160 -21.64 -8.34 9.52
CA PRO A 160 -21.37 -9.54 10.32
C PRO A 160 -20.88 -9.23 11.74
N ALA A 161 -20.07 -8.17 11.91
CA ALA A 161 -19.63 -7.73 13.23
C ALA A 161 -20.81 -7.23 14.08
N TYR A 162 -21.70 -6.41 13.49
CA TYR A 162 -22.92 -5.98 14.18
C TYR A 162 -23.78 -7.16 14.59
N LEU A 163 -24.06 -8.08 13.67
CA LEU A 163 -24.90 -9.24 13.95
C LEU A 163 -24.37 -10.04 15.15
N ALA A 164 -23.09 -10.42 15.12
CA ALA A 164 -22.48 -11.22 16.18
C ALA A 164 -22.45 -10.49 17.53
N ILE A 165 -22.17 -9.18 17.54
CA ILE A 165 -22.16 -8.38 18.77
C ILE A 165 -23.58 -8.27 19.34
N TYR A 166 -24.59 -7.96 18.52
CA TYR A 166 -25.95 -7.81 19.01
C TYR A 166 -26.59 -9.14 19.44
N GLU A 167 -26.26 -10.25 18.80
CA GLU A 167 -26.62 -11.59 19.28
C GLU A 167 -25.98 -11.87 20.66
N GLY A 168 -24.71 -11.49 20.83
CA GLY A 168 -24.02 -11.59 22.12
C GLY A 168 -24.66 -10.73 23.22
N LEU A 169 -25.07 -9.50 22.89
CA LEU A 169 -25.77 -8.59 23.79
C LEU A 169 -27.14 -9.16 24.22
N MET A 170 -27.98 -9.53 23.26
CA MET A 170 -29.30 -10.11 23.52
C MET A 170 -29.21 -11.41 24.31
N GLY A 171 -28.15 -12.19 24.08
CA GLY A 171 -27.85 -13.40 24.83
C GLY A 171 -27.21 -13.19 26.20
N LYS A 172 -26.92 -11.94 26.61
CA LYS A 172 -26.20 -11.58 27.85
C LYS A 172 -24.84 -12.30 28.01
N LYS A 173 -24.08 -12.42 26.91
CA LYS A 173 -22.81 -13.18 26.85
C LYS A 173 -21.55 -12.32 26.82
N LEU A 174 -21.68 -11.02 26.56
CA LEU A 174 -20.51 -10.14 26.40
C LEU A 174 -19.98 -9.56 27.72
N THR A 175 -20.77 -9.63 28.79
CA THR A 175 -20.39 -9.21 30.14
C THR A 175 -21.18 -10.02 31.16
N ARG A 176 -20.62 -10.21 32.35
CA ARG A 176 -21.30 -10.87 33.47
C ARG A 176 -22.35 -9.98 34.14
N VAL A 177 -22.33 -8.66 33.89
CA VAL A 177 -23.26 -7.70 34.49
C VAL A 177 -24.61 -7.77 33.78
N ASP A 178 -25.64 -8.25 34.48
CA ASP A 178 -27.00 -8.27 33.96
C ASP A 178 -27.71 -6.94 34.21
N GLY A 179 -27.95 -6.17 33.15
CA GLY A 179 -28.68 -4.90 33.22
C GLY A 179 -30.12 -5.03 33.73
N ALA A 180 -30.76 -6.20 33.63
CA ALA A 180 -32.15 -6.41 34.00
C ALA A 180 -32.39 -6.42 35.52
N ILE A 181 -31.34 -6.65 36.32
CA ILE A 181 -31.43 -6.67 37.79
C ILE A 181 -30.99 -5.35 38.43
N LEU A 182 -30.51 -4.39 37.64
CA LEU A 182 -30.00 -3.13 38.17
C LEU A 182 -31.17 -2.26 38.67
N PRO A 183 -31.11 -1.74 39.91
CA PRO A 183 -32.07 -0.76 40.38
C PRO A 183 -32.09 0.50 39.50
N PRO A 184 -33.20 1.26 39.47
CA PRO A 184 -33.24 2.58 38.86
C PRO A 184 -32.10 3.48 39.35
N PHE A 185 -31.57 4.34 38.46
CA PHE A 185 -30.47 5.28 38.71
C PHE A 185 -29.09 4.68 39.01
N ILE A 186 -28.93 3.35 38.97
CA ILE A 186 -27.59 2.75 38.90
C ILE A 186 -27.01 3.00 37.51
N ALA A 187 -27.66 2.47 36.46
CA ALA A 187 -27.27 2.75 35.08
C ALA A 187 -27.47 4.23 34.71
N GLY A 188 -26.55 4.80 33.93
CA GLY A 188 -26.62 6.17 33.43
C GLY A 188 -26.05 7.25 34.37
N GLY A 189 -25.49 6.88 35.52
CA GLY A 189 -24.84 7.80 36.46
C GLY A 189 -23.42 7.39 36.83
N ALA A 190 -22.75 8.22 37.63
CA ALA A 190 -21.38 7.98 38.09
C ALA A 190 -21.24 6.67 38.90
N ILE A 191 -22.30 6.22 39.57
CA ILE A 191 -22.33 4.95 40.31
C ILE A 191 -22.08 3.75 39.39
N TYR A 192 -22.49 3.81 38.12
CA TYR A 192 -22.11 2.79 37.14
C TYR A 192 -20.81 3.17 36.45
N GLY A 193 -20.71 4.38 35.92
CA GLY A 193 -19.65 4.77 34.99
C GLY A 193 -18.26 4.98 35.59
N HIS A 194 -18.17 5.32 36.89
CA HIS A 194 -16.92 5.65 37.59
C HIS A 194 -16.75 4.83 38.88
N SER A 195 -17.20 3.58 38.85
CA SER A 195 -17.07 2.63 39.94
C SER A 195 -16.69 1.25 39.41
N ALA A 196 -16.39 0.33 40.33
CA ALA A 196 -16.03 -1.05 39.98
C ALA A 196 -17.03 -1.73 39.03
N LEU A 197 -18.34 -1.48 39.18
CA LEU A 197 -19.34 -2.12 38.31
C LEU A 197 -19.11 -1.78 36.82
N GLY A 198 -18.75 -0.54 36.52
CA GLY A 198 -18.41 -0.08 35.17
C GLY A 198 -16.97 -0.35 34.81
N GLU A 199 -16.03 0.29 35.53
CA GLU A 199 -14.62 0.39 35.15
C GLU A 199 -13.82 -0.91 35.35
N ASP A 200 -14.27 -1.80 36.25
CA ASP A 200 -13.59 -3.07 36.55
C ASP A 200 -14.31 -4.29 35.93
N TYR A 201 -15.64 -4.27 35.86
CA TYR A 201 -16.43 -5.42 35.38
C TYR A 201 -17.06 -5.19 34.00
N ASN A 202 -17.99 -4.24 33.86
CA ASN A 202 -18.83 -4.17 32.67
C ASN A 202 -18.08 -3.69 31.42
N ILE A 203 -17.49 -2.50 31.49
CA ILE A 203 -16.83 -1.82 30.38
C ILE A 203 -15.65 -2.64 29.83
N PRO A 204 -14.69 -3.13 30.65
CA PRO A 204 -13.58 -3.92 30.13
C PRO A 204 -14.02 -5.21 29.44
N GLU A 205 -14.97 -5.95 30.05
CA GLU A 205 -15.50 -7.18 29.46
C GLU A 205 -16.25 -6.91 28.17
N LEU A 206 -17.13 -5.92 28.17
CA LEU A 206 -17.94 -5.59 27.01
C LEU A 206 -17.06 -5.12 25.85
N ALA A 207 -16.06 -4.27 26.12
CA ALA A 207 -15.09 -3.81 25.12
C ALA A 207 -14.32 -4.98 24.49
N TYR A 208 -13.73 -5.83 25.33
CA TYR A 208 -12.91 -6.95 24.85
C TYR A 208 -13.77 -8.00 24.11
N ASN A 209 -14.87 -8.45 24.73
CA ASN A 209 -15.68 -9.54 24.19
C ASN A 209 -16.43 -9.13 22.92
N ALA A 210 -16.98 -7.91 22.86
CA ALA A 210 -17.67 -7.43 21.65
C ALA A 210 -16.70 -7.33 20.47
N ALA A 211 -15.52 -6.73 20.67
CA ALA A 211 -14.55 -6.58 19.60
C ALA A 211 -14.02 -7.95 19.13
N LYS A 212 -13.82 -8.88 20.06
CA LYS A 212 -13.44 -10.26 19.76
C LYS A 212 -14.48 -10.95 18.86
N VAL A 213 -15.74 -11.04 19.29
CA VAL A 213 -16.77 -11.76 18.51
C VAL A 213 -17.09 -11.08 17.19
N GLY A 214 -17.03 -9.73 17.14
CA GLY A 214 -17.23 -8.98 15.91
C GLY A 214 -16.11 -9.23 14.88
N THR A 215 -14.87 -9.28 15.34
CA THR A 215 -13.69 -9.58 14.50
C THR A 215 -13.74 -11.01 13.96
N GLU A 216 -14.03 -12.00 14.82
CA GLU A 216 -14.19 -13.39 14.40
C GLU A 216 -15.31 -13.56 13.36
N ALA A 217 -16.43 -12.86 13.53
CA ALA A 217 -17.54 -12.90 12.57
C ALA A 217 -17.16 -12.33 11.20
N MET A 218 -16.38 -11.25 11.17
CA MET A 218 -15.82 -10.70 9.93
C MET A 218 -14.89 -11.69 9.24
N MET A 219 -13.98 -12.34 9.98
CA MET A 219 -13.07 -13.34 9.43
C MET A 219 -13.84 -14.53 8.85
N ARG A 220 -14.78 -15.11 9.59
CA ARG A 220 -15.65 -16.20 9.10
C ARG A 220 -16.44 -15.81 7.85
N SER A 221 -16.86 -14.55 7.75
CA SER A 221 -17.55 -14.04 6.56
C SER A 221 -16.63 -13.95 5.34
N MET A 222 -15.35 -13.60 5.54
CA MET A 222 -14.35 -13.63 4.47
C MET A 222 -14.10 -15.06 3.98
N GLU A 223 -13.97 -16.02 4.90
CA GLU A 223 -13.84 -17.46 4.57
C GLU A 223 -15.04 -17.95 3.77
N GLY A 224 -16.25 -17.61 4.22
CA GLY A 224 -17.50 -17.94 3.52
C GLY A 224 -17.62 -17.30 2.13
N ALA A 225 -16.92 -16.18 1.90
CA ALA A 225 -16.81 -15.53 0.59
C ALA A 225 -15.65 -16.08 -0.27
N GLY A 226 -14.97 -17.15 0.18
CA GLY A 226 -13.86 -17.79 -0.53
C GLY A 226 -12.57 -16.98 -0.52
N ILE A 227 -12.35 -16.16 0.50
CA ILE A 227 -11.16 -15.29 0.63
C ILE A 227 -10.40 -15.67 1.89
N THR A 228 -9.07 -15.68 1.82
CA THR A 228 -8.21 -15.75 3.00
C THR A 228 -8.53 -14.56 3.95
N PRO A 229 -8.77 -14.81 5.25
CA PRO A 229 -9.03 -13.73 6.20
C PRO A 229 -7.78 -12.85 6.41
N TYR A 230 -7.76 -11.69 5.78
CA TYR A 230 -6.73 -10.68 6.05
C TYR A 230 -7.07 -9.95 7.34
N ALA A 231 -6.26 -10.15 8.38
CA ALA A 231 -6.55 -9.84 9.77
C ALA A 231 -6.85 -8.37 10.10
N LEU A 232 -6.19 -7.42 9.43
CA LEU A 232 -6.28 -5.99 9.74
C LEU A 232 -7.71 -5.43 9.70
N TRP A 233 -8.41 -5.56 8.57
CA TRP A 233 -9.75 -4.97 8.40
C TRP A 233 -10.83 -5.56 9.33
N PRO A 234 -10.93 -6.89 9.50
CA PRO A 234 -11.76 -7.51 10.52
C PRO A 234 -11.53 -6.91 11.91
N ALA A 235 -10.27 -6.74 12.31
CA ALA A 235 -9.92 -6.17 13.61
C ALA A 235 -10.34 -4.69 13.74
N LEU A 236 -10.05 -3.88 12.71
CA LEU A 236 -10.45 -2.47 12.65
C LEU A 236 -11.97 -2.30 12.73
N ILE A 237 -12.73 -3.11 11.99
CA ILE A 237 -14.20 -3.07 11.98
C ILE A 237 -14.75 -3.56 13.33
N GLY A 238 -14.26 -4.69 13.85
CA GLY A 238 -14.70 -5.22 15.15
C GLY A 238 -14.50 -4.20 16.28
N ALA A 239 -13.36 -3.51 16.29
CA ALA A 239 -13.09 -2.43 17.24
C ALA A 239 -14.01 -1.22 17.00
N ALA A 240 -14.18 -0.76 15.76
CA ALA A 240 -15.02 0.39 15.43
C ALA A 240 -16.49 0.20 15.84
N VAL A 241 -17.08 -0.97 15.54
CA VAL A 241 -18.46 -1.30 15.94
C VAL A 241 -18.59 -1.35 17.46
N THR A 242 -17.60 -1.91 18.15
CA THR A 242 -17.58 -1.95 19.61
C THR A 242 -17.52 -0.54 20.22
N MET A 243 -16.76 0.37 19.62
CA MET A 243 -16.64 1.76 20.08
C MET A 243 -17.89 2.61 19.86
N GLU A 244 -18.89 2.13 19.12
CA GLU A 244 -20.22 2.76 19.10
C GLU A 244 -21.07 2.42 20.31
N LEU A 245 -20.77 1.30 20.97
CA LEU A 245 -21.56 0.74 22.07
C LEU A 245 -20.96 1.12 23.42
N VAL A 246 -19.64 0.99 23.56
CA VAL A 246 -18.93 1.15 24.82
C VAL A 246 -18.55 2.61 25.05
N HIS A 247 -18.59 3.07 26.32
CA HIS A 247 -18.11 4.40 26.69
C HIS A 247 -16.63 4.58 26.31
N PRO A 248 -16.30 5.44 25.33
CA PRO A 248 -14.94 5.52 24.76
C PRO A 248 -13.92 6.23 25.66
N ASP A 249 -14.37 6.91 26.72
CA ASP A 249 -13.50 7.68 27.62
C ASP A 249 -13.33 7.03 28.99
N ALA A 250 -13.91 5.84 29.19
CA ALA A 250 -13.78 5.10 30.42
C ALA A 250 -12.31 4.73 30.67
N LEU A 251 -11.77 5.18 31.80
CA LEU A 251 -10.48 4.77 32.31
C LEU A 251 -10.71 3.51 33.13
N LEU A 252 -9.98 2.45 32.84
CA LEU A 252 -10.24 1.15 33.44
C LEU A 252 -9.44 0.99 34.74
N GLY A 253 -9.92 0.08 35.60
CA GLY A 253 -9.27 -0.23 36.86
C GLY A 253 -7.82 -0.69 36.72
N GLU A 254 -7.06 -0.56 37.81
CA GLU A 254 -5.62 -0.84 37.82
C GLU A 254 -5.26 -2.29 37.47
N GLU A 255 -6.20 -3.23 37.58
CA GLU A 255 -6.01 -4.62 37.19
C GLU A 255 -5.73 -4.79 35.68
N PHE A 256 -6.21 -3.86 34.84
CA PHE A 256 -5.99 -3.86 33.40
C PHE A 256 -4.73 -3.11 32.98
N GLY A 257 -4.16 -2.31 33.89
CA GLY A 257 -2.94 -1.53 33.70
C GLY A 257 -2.99 -0.21 34.45
N LYS A 258 -1.92 0.60 34.35
CA LYS A 258 -1.84 1.87 35.08
C LYS A 258 -3.05 2.78 34.76
N PHE A 259 -3.72 3.28 35.79
CA PHE A 259 -4.83 4.22 35.64
C PHE A 259 -4.45 5.40 34.73
N GLY A 260 -5.38 5.79 33.84
CA GLY A 260 -5.13 6.81 32.83
C GLY A 260 -4.32 6.35 31.61
N ARG A 261 -3.80 5.11 31.58
CA ARG A 261 -3.09 4.53 30.42
C ARG A 261 -3.86 3.43 29.71
N VAL A 262 -4.85 2.84 30.35
CA VAL A 262 -5.69 1.79 29.79
C VAL A 262 -7.13 2.27 29.79
N ASP A 263 -7.77 2.18 28.63
CA ASP A 263 -9.12 2.63 28.37
C ASP A 263 -9.91 1.57 27.61
N SER A 264 -11.21 1.79 27.46
CA SER A 264 -12.09 0.89 26.73
C SER A 264 -11.68 0.67 25.27
N ALA A 265 -11.09 1.69 24.60
CA ALA A 265 -10.59 1.57 23.24
C ALA A 265 -9.43 0.57 23.15
N TYR A 266 -8.48 0.62 24.09
CA TYR A 266 -7.40 -0.36 24.17
C TYR A 266 -7.92 -1.78 24.40
N LEU A 267 -8.91 -1.97 25.28
CA LEU A 267 -9.50 -3.30 25.52
C LEU A 267 -10.23 -3.85 24.30
N ALA A 268 -10.95 -2.99 23.56
CA ALA A 268 -11.55 -3.37 22.29
C ALA A 268 -10.48 -3.71 21.24
N GLY A 269 -9.42 -2.91 21.14
CA GLY A 269 -8.29 -3.19 20.27
C GLY A 269 -7.59 -4.51 20.63
N LYS A 270 -7.45 -4.82 21.92
CA LYS A 270 -6.90 -6.09 22.40
C LYS A 270 -7.79 -7.27 22.02
N GLY A 271 -9.10 -7.18 22.24
CA GLY A 271 -10.06 -8.23 21.87
C GLY A 271 -10.06 -8.49 20.36
N ALA A 272 -10.00 -7.43 19.54
CA ALA A 272 -9.89 -7.53 18.09
C ALA A 272 -8.54 -8.12 17.63
N ARG A 273 -7.42 -7.67 18.22
CA ARG A 273 -6.07 -8.20 17.96
C ARG A 273 -6.01 -9.71 18.24
N ASP A 274 -6.50 -10.13 19.40
CA ASP A 274 -6.45 -11.52 19.84
C ASP A 274 -7.33 -12.41 18.97
N ALA A 275 -8.51 -11.94 18.56
CA ALA A 275 -9.36 -12.63 17.58
C ALA A 275 -8.68 -12.78 16.21
N ALA A 276 -8.01 -11.73 15.75
CA ALA A 276 -7.40 -11.69 14.42
C ALA A 276 -6.02 -12.36 14.35
N GLY A 277 -5.45 -12.78 15.48
CA GLY A 277 -4.10 -13.34 15.54
C GLY A 277 -3.01 -12.32 15.16
N LEU A 278 -3.27 -11.03 15.36
CA LEU A 278 -2.30 -9.97 15.08
C LEU A 278 -1.17 -9.99 16.13
N PRO A 279 0.07 -9.63 15.76
CA PRO A 279 1.19 -9.57 16.70
C PRO A 279 0.91 -8.54 17.81
N GLU A 280 1.61 -8.66 18.94
CA GLU A 280 1.46 -7.70 20.04
C GLU A 280 2.00 -6.32 19.68
N LYS A 281 3.06 -6.30 18.85
CA LYS A 281 3.77 -5.11 18.39
C LYS A 281 3.90 -5.11 16.88
N ILE A 282 3.94 -3.91 16.31
CA ILE A 282 4.22 -3.65 14.89
C ILE A 282 5.24 -2.51 14.78
N HIS A 283 6.07 -2.54 13.74
CA HIS A 283 7.23 -1.65 13.62
C HIS A 283 7.18 -0.84 12.33
N ILE A 284 7.38 0.48 12.42
CA ILE A 284 7.43 1.32 11.22
C ILE A 284 8.71 1.04 10.42
N ARG A 285 8.56 0.74 9.14
CA ARG A 285 9.66 0.46 8.21
C ARG A 285 10.69 1.60 8.21
N GLY A 286 11.96 1.25 8.36
CA GLY A 286 13.09 2.18 8.30
C GLY A 286 13.35 2.98 9.59
N THR A 287 12.33 3.24 10.43
CA THR A 287 12.56 3.83 11.76
C THR A 287 12.71 2.77 12.84
N HIS A 288 12.08 1.61 12.67
CA HIS A 288 11.90 0.54 13.68
C HIS A 288 11.15 1.02 14.92
N GLU A 289 10.34 2.08 14.79
CA GLU A 289 9.53 2.57 15.89
C GLU A 289 8.44 1.53 16.23
N GLU A 290 8.42 1.10 17.48
CA GLU A 290 7.49 0.11 18.00
C GLU A 290 6.14 0.74 18.35
N TYR A 291 5.06 0.13 17.86
CA TYR A 291 3.69 0.47 18.22
C TYR A 291 3.01 -0.73 18.88
N ASP A 292 2.21 -0.44 19.92
CA ASP A 292 1.32 -1.42 20.50
C ASP A 292 0.12 -1.67 19.57
N THR A 293 -0.02 -2.90 19.08
CA THR A 293 -1.04 -3.24 18.09
C THR A 293 -2.45 -3.10 18.66
N ALA A 294 -2.67 -3.46 19.92
CA ALA A 294 -3.98 -3.29 20.56
C ALA A 294 -4.35 -1.81 20.67
N ARG A 295 -3.37 -0.94 21.01
CA ARG A 295 -3.58 0.51 21.02
C ARG A 295 -3.95 1.03 19.64
N VAL A 296 -3.19 0.68 18.61
CA VAL A 296 -3.44 1.16 17.23
C VAL A 296 -4.83 0.73 16.75
N ILE A 297 -5.20 -0.54 16.91
CA ILE A 297 -6.53 -1.04 16.48
C ILE A 297 -7.66 -0.34 17.27
N GLY A 298 -7.50 -0.16 18.57
CA GLY A 298 -8.48 0.53 19.42
C GLY A 298 -8.68 2.00 19.05
N ASP A 299 -7.57 2.72 18.87
CA ASP A 299 -7.54 4.12 18.45
C ASP A 299 -8.18 4.30 17.06
N PHE A 300 -7.89 3.40 16.11
CA PHE A 300 -8.58 3.38 14.84
C PHE A 300 -10.06 3.02 14.96
N GLY A 301 -10.47 2.21 15.93
CA GLY A 301 -11.88 2.01 16.26
C GLY A 301 -12.59 3.33 16.60
N LEU A 302 -11.93 4.23 17.33
CA LEU A 302 -12.43 5.58 17.62
C LEU A 302 -12.45 6.50 16.39
N ILE A 303 -11.45 6.38 15.52
CA ILE A 303 -11.37 7.17 14.28
C ILE A 303 -12.48 6.73 13.31
N LEU A 304 -12.57 5.43 13.03
CA LEU A 304 -13.40 4.86 11.98
C LEU A 304 -14.89 4.97 12.27
N LYS A 305 -15.33 4.88 13.53
CA LYS A 305 -16.76 5.04 13.87
C LYS A 305 -17.30 6.43 13.51
N ASP A 306 -16.43 7.43 13.42
CA ASP A 306 -16.80 8.84 13.25
C ASP A 306 -16.33 9.43 11.89
N ILE A 307 -15.71 8.64 11.01
CA ILE A 307 -15.11 9.10 9.74
C ILE A 307 -16.12 9.29 8.59
N GLY A 308 -17.29 8.66 8.69
CA GLY A 308 -18.27 8.56 7.61
C GLY A 308 -18.21 7.21 6.89
N GLY A 309 -18.69 7.15 5.65
CA GLY A 309 -18.76 5.93 4.85
C GLY A 309 -17.71 5.94 3.75
N PRO A 310 -16.46 5.55 4.03
CA PRO A 310 -15.42 5.51 3.00
C PRO A 310 -15.77 4.47 1.93
N SER A 311 -15.34 4.74 0.71
CA SER A 311 -15.45 3.77 -0.39
C SER A 311 -14.51 2.59 -0.18
N VAL A 312 -14.71 1.54 -0.98
CA VAL A 312 -13.75 0.42 -1.07
C VAL A 312 -12.34 0.88 -1.40
N ILE A 313 -12.18 1.88 -2.28
CA ILE A 313 -10.85 2.38 -2.65
C ILE A 313 -10.26 3.17 -1.47
N GLY A 314 -11.08 3.89 -0.70
CA GLY A 314 -10.66 4.48 0.57
C GLY A 314 -10.17 3.43 1.57
N SER A 315 -10.88 2.30 1.68
CA SER A 315 -10.46 1.18 2.51
C SER A 315 -9.15 0.53 2.01
N MET A 316 -8.94 0.44 0.70
CA MET A 316 -7.68 -0.02 0.14
C MET A 316 -6.54 0.96 0.46
N ALA A 317 -6.77 2.27 0.33
CA ALA A 317 -5.80 3.29 0.68
C ALA A 317 -5.36 3.19 2.14
N LEU A 318 -6.31 2.92 3.06
CA LEU A 318 -5.97 2.68 4.46
C LEU A 318 -5.13 1.41 4.63
N SER A 319 -5.43 0.32 3.92
CA SER A 319 -4.57 -0.86 3.93
C SER A 319 -3.15 -0.51 3.51
N GLU A 320 -2.98 0.30 2.46
CA GLU A 320 -1.65 0.73 2.00
C GLU A 320 -0.98 1.71 2.98
N ILE A 321 -1.72 2.58 3.68
CA ILE A 321 -1.19 3.38 4.79
C ILE A 321 -0.63 2.47 5.91
N PHE A 322 -1.31 1.36 6.22
CA PHE A 322 -0.79 0.35 7.15
C PHE A 322 0.35 -0.49 6.56
N ALA A 323 0.61 -0.46 5.24
CA ALA A 323 1.77 -1.10 4.63
C ALA A 323 3.11 -0.39 4.99
N ALA A 324 3.02 0.67 5.80
CA ALA A 324 4.11 1.31 6.49
C ALA A 324 4.83 0.42 7.52
N PHE A 325 4.17 -0.64 8.02
CA PHE A 325 4.72 -1.54 9.02
C PHE A 325 5.57 -2.65 8.39
N GLU A 326 6.58 -3.13 9.10
CA GLU A 326 7.46 -4.23 8.67
C GLU A 326 6.68 -5.55 8.58
N GLU A 327 5.65 -5.70 9.41
CA GLU A 327 4.75 -6.85 9.45
C GLU A 327 3.61 -6.77 8.42
N ALA A 328 3.63 -5.83 7.47
CA ALA A 328 2.52 -5.53 6.57
C ALA A 328 1.91 -6.79 5.92
N ALA A 329 2.76 -7.65 5.35
CA ALA A 329 2.32 -8.89 4.70
C ALA A 329 1.65 -9.88 5.68
N MET A 330 2.09 -9.92 6.95
CA MET A 330 1.54 -10.80 7.98
C MET A 330 0.19 -10.31 8.50
N ILE A 331 0.03 -9.00 8.68
CA ILE A 331 -1.20 -8.41 9.21
C ILE A 331 -2.28 -8.21 8.12
N GLY A 332 -1.95 -8.49 6.84
CA GLY A 332 -2.83 -8.24 5.72
C GLY A 332 -2.99 -6.75 5.40
N ALA A 333 -1.97 -5.95 5.70
CA ALA A 333 -1.83 -4.59 5.21
C ALA A 333 -1.35 -4.60 3.74
N GLY A 334 -1.57 -3.49 3.04
CA GLY A 334 -1.46 -3.37 1.59
C GLY A 334 -0.15 -3.84 0.95
N PHE A 335 -0.15 -3.91 -0.37
CA PHE A 335 0.93 -4.55 -1.13
C PHE A 335 2.20 -3.70 -1.21
N SER A 336 2.11 -2.39 -0.99
CA SER A 336 3.26 -1.46 -1.06
C SER A 336 4.27 -1.63 0.08
N GLY A 337 4.02 -2.56 1.00
CA GLY A 337 4.93 -3.07 2.01
C GLY A 337 6.03 -3.99 1.48
N GLY A 338 5.83 -4.55 0.28
CA GLY A 338 6.59 -5.69 -0.22
C GLY A 338 5.99 -7.03 0.24
N PRO A 339 6.55 -8.18 -0.21
CA PRO A 339 7.79 -8.28 -0.98
C PRO A 339 7.60 -8.14 -2.51
N VAL A 340 6.36 -8.07 -2.99
CA VAL A 340 6.04 -7.89 -4.42
C VAL A 340 5.89 -6.43 -4.79
N ASN A 341 6.05 -6.12 -6.07
CA ASN A 341 5.77 -4.82 -6.66
C ASN A 341 4.30 -4.74 -7.12
N PRO A 342 3.42 -4.01 -6.42
CA PRO A 342 2.03 -3.85 -6.86
C PRO A 342 1.89 -2.82 -8.00
N PRO A 343 0.72 -2.77 -8.64
CA PRO A 343 0.36 -1.68 -9.55
C PRO A 343 0.57 -0.29 -8.91
N LEU A 344 0.89 0.73 -9.71
CA LEU A 344 1.25 2.06 -9.20
C LEU A 344 0.13 2.71 -8.38
N GLY A 345 -1.12 2.32 -8.62
CA GLY A 345 -2.29 2.78 -7.88
C GLY A 345 -2.35 2.36 -6.40
N HIS A 346 -1.39 1.56 -5.95
CA HIS A 346 -1.24 1.07 -4.56
C HIS A 346 0.05 1.57 -3.88
N LEU A 347 0.93 2.30 -4.58
CA LEU A 347 2.26 2.66 -4.08
C LEU A 347 2.25 3.89 -3.15
N GLU A 348 1.44 3.87 -2.10
CA GLU A 348 1.38 4.93 -1.08
C GLU A 348 1.95 4.53 0.29
N GLY A 349 2.29 3.27 0.53
CA GLY A 349 2.76 2.80 1.85
C GLY A 349 4.09 3.37 2.34
N ASP A 350 4.84 4.04 1.46
CA ASP A 350 6.06 4.76 1.84
C ASP A 350 5.78 6.15 2.47
N CYS A 351 4.53 6.65 2.44
CA CYS A 351 4.16 7.97 2.97
C CYS A 351 4.35 8.09 4.50
N VAL A 352 3.87 7.10 5.27
CA VAL A 352 4.02 7.10 6.73
C VAL A 352 5.49 6.90 7.14
N PRO A 353 6.25 5.93 6.59
CA PRO A 353 7.68 5.80 6.86
C PRO A 353 8.45 7.08 6.55
N ALA A 354 8.20 7.72 5.41
CA ALA A 354 8.82 8.99 5.06
C ALA A 354 8.51 10.09 6.10
N MET A 355 7.27 10.15 6.59
CA MET A 355 6.87 11.12 7.61
C MET A 355 7.55 10.85 8.95
N ARG A 356 7.59 9.60 9.42
CA ARG A 356 8.30 9.22 10.67
C ARG A 356 9.80 9.42 10.56
N LEU A 357 10.40 9.13 9.41
CA LEU A 357 11.82 9.40 9.14
C LEU A 357 12.10 10.90 9.15
N LEU A 358 11.22 11.74 8.61
CA LEU A 358 11.37 13.20 8.71
C LEU A 358 11.36 13.65 10.18
N VAL A 359 10.52 13.05 11.04
CA VAL A 359 10.54 13.32 12.48
C VAL A 359 11.89 12.91 13.08
N LYS A 360 12.33 11.67 12.81
CA LYS A 360 13.59 11.10 13.31
C LYS A 360 14.83 11.92 12.89
N HIS A 361 14.81 12.48 11.68
CA HIS A 361 15.93 13.23 11.10
C HIS A 361 15.69 14.75 11.07
N ASN A 362 14.80 15.27 11.91
CA ASN A 362 14.51 16.71 12.05
C ASN A 362 14.27 17.43 10.71
N GLY A 363 13.58 16.77 9.80
CA GLY A 363 13.20 17.29 8.48
C GLY A 363 14.27 17.18 7.40
N ASP A 364 15.39 16.48 7.63
CA ASP A 364 16.42 16.22 6.62
C ASP A 364 15.92 15.23 5.56
N VAL A 365 15.60 15.76 4.38
CA VAL A 365 15.06 14.99 3.25
C VAL A 365 16.09 14.02 2.66
N PHE A 366 17.40 14.30 2.75
CA PHE A 366 18.43 13.43 2.18
C PHE A 366 18.64 12.19 3.03
N ALA A 367 18.73 12.34 4.36
CA ALA A 367 18.77 11.21 5.29
C ALA A 367 17.54 10.31 5.16
N VAL A 368 16.35 10.91 5.02
CA VAL A 368 15.09 10.19 4.77
C VAL A 368 15.16 9.41 3.46
N ALA A 369 15.66 10.02 2.39
CA ALA A 369 15.78 9.38 1.09
C ALA A 369 16.70 8.15 1.12
N GLU A 370 17.82 8.22 1.84
CA GLU A 370 18.72 7.08 2.03
C GLU A 370 18.02 5.93 2.77
N ALA A 371 17.35 6.21 3.88
CA ALA A 371 16.61 5.20 4.63
C ALA A 371 15.50 4.53 3.80
N ILE A 372 14.77 5.31 2.99
CA ILE A 372 13.75 4.78 2.06
C ILE A 372 14.36 3.83 1.04
N ARG A 373 15.45 4.27 0.40
CA ARG A 373 16.17 3.42 -0.55
C ARG A 373 16.60 2.12 0.10
N ASP A 374 17.19 2.20 1.28
CA ASP A 374 17.79 1.05 1.95
C ASP A 374 16.73 0.01 2.36
N TYR A 375 15.59 0.42 2.94
CA TYR A 375 14.56 -0.57 3.26
C TYR A 375 13.92 -1.16 2.00
N LYS A 376 13.73 -0.40 0.91
CA LYS A 376 13.16 -0.96 -0.33
C LYS A 376 14.13 -1.93 -0.98
N MET A 377 15.43 -1.64 -0.93
CA MET A 377 16.49 -2.53 -1.39
C MET A 377 16.56 -3.85 -0.64
N ASN A 378 15.95 -3.96 0.55
CA ASN A 378 15.91 -5.18 1.35
C ASN A 378 14.54 -5.88 1.34
N ALA A 379 13.44 -5.13 1.33
CA ALA A 379 12.09 -5.67 1.48
C ALA A 379 11.49 -6.26 0.20
N PHE A 380 11.96 -5.85 -0.99
CA PHE A 380 11.35 -6.23 -2.27
C PHE A 380 12.13 -7.32 -3.01
N ILE A 381 11.41 -8.16 -3.76
CA ILE A 381 11.97 -9.17 -4.65
C ILE A 381 12.70 -8.48 -5.81
N ASP A 382 12.09 -7.49 -6.45
CA ASP A 382 12.72 -6.64 -7.45
C ASP A 382 12.79 -5.18 -6.97
N PRO A 383 13.83 -4.80 -6.21
CA PRO A 383 13.95 -3.46 -5.67
C PRO A 383 14.26 -2.40 -6.73
N GLU A 384 14.84 -2.78 -7.89
CA GLU A 384 15.04 -1.84 -9.00
C GLU A 384 13.69 -1.35 -9.50
N MET A 385 12.75 -2.29 -9.71
CA MET A 385 11.39 -1.97 -10.15
C MET A 385 10.57 -1.28 -9.05
N ALA A 386 10.76 -1.66 -7.78
CA ALA A 386 10.11 -1.00 -6.65
C ALA A 386 10.46 0.50 -6.57
N LEU A 387 11.74 0.83 -6.76
CA LEU A 387 12.22 2.21 -6.74
C LEU A 387 11.83 2.97 -8.02
N CYS A 388 11.85 2.33 -9.19
CA CYS A 388 11.31 2.94 -10.41
C CYS A 388 9.81 3.28 -10.26
N GLY A 389 9.01 2.36 -9.71
CA GLY A 389 7.59 2.57 -9.45
C GLY A 389 7.36 3.72 -8.45
N LEU A 390 8.09 3.73 -7.33
CA LEU A 390 8.06 4.83 -6.35
C LEU A 390 8.41 6.18 -7.00
N ASN A 391 9.46 6.23 -7.82
CA ASN A 391 9.85 7.46 -8.51
C ASN A 391 8.72 7.97 -9.41
N THR A 392 8.13 7.06 -10.17
CA THR A 392 7.07 7.37 -11.15
C THR A 392 5.87 7.96 -10.44
N ILE A 393 5.37 7.31 -9.38
CA ILE A 393 4.19 7.79 -8.68
C ILE A 393 4.46 9.04 -7.85
N ALA A 394 5.63 9.17 -7.23
CA ALA A 394 6.00 10.37 -6.49
C ALA A 394 6.12 11.60 -7.41
N ARG A 395 6.71 11.44 -8.61
CA ARG A 395 6.74 12.51 -9.62
C ARG A 395 5.36 12.87 -10.13
N LYS A 396 4.48 11.87 -10.31
CA LYS A 396 3.08 12.15 -10.67
C LYS A 396 2.37 12.92 -9.56
N ALA A 397 2.56 12.52 -8.31
CA ALA A 397 2.00 13.22 -7.17
C ALA A 397 2.50 14.67 -7.06
N GLU A 398 3.77 14.96 -7.40
CA GLU A 398 4.29 16.34 -7.43
C GLU A 398 3.59 17.26 -8.44
N GLN A 399 2.98 16.71 -9.50
CA GLN A 399 2.19 17.50 -10.45
C GLN A 399 0.91 18.05 -9.78
N VAL A 400 0.43 17.40 -8.71
CA VAL A 400 -0.78 17.79 -7.97
C VAL A 400 -0.44 18.51 -6.68
N SER A 401 0.46 17.95 -5.86
CA SER A 401 0.88 18.50 -4.58
C SER A 401 2.34 18.13 -4.29
N ARG A 402 3.23 19.12 -4.38
CA ARG A 402 4.66 18.97 -4.05
C ARG A 402 4.91 19.18 -2.56
N GLY A 403 5.80 18.38 -1.98
CA GLY A 403 6.25 18.57 -0.60
C GLY A 403 7.44 17.68 -0.22
N LYS A 404 7.77 17.66 1.08
CA LYS A 404 8.94 16.92 1.60
C LYS A 404 8.83 15.40 1.41
N ILE A 405 7.61 14.85 1.44
CA ILE A 405 7.38 13.40 1.28
C ILE A 405 7.71 12.97 -0.15
N THR A 406 7.10 13.61 -1.15
CA THR A 406 7.40 13.30 -2.56
C THR A 406 8.87 13.57 -2.89
N LYS A 407 9.45 14.66 -2.38
CA LYS A 407 10.87 14.98 -2.59
C LYS A 407 11.80 13.89 -2.06
N ALA A 408 11.54 13.38 -0.85
CA ALA A 408 12.32 12.27 -0.27
C ALA A 408 12.20 11.00 -1.11
N CYS A 409 10.98 10.63 -1.51
CA CYS A 409 10.73 9.44 -2.34
C CYS A 409 11.40 9.54 -3.72
N ILE A 410 11.40 10.73 -4.35
CA ILE A 410 12.09 10.96 -5.63
C ILE A 410 13.61 10.83 -5.44
N LEU A 411 14.19 11.48 -4.43
CA LEU A 411 15.63 11.40 -4.16
C LEU A 411 16.08 9.96 -3.83
N ALA A 412 15.26 9.20 -3.10
CA ALA A 412 15.54 7.80 -2.75
C ALA A 412 15.66 6.90 -3.99
N SER A 413 14.93 7.24 -5.05
CA SER A 413 14.71 6.38 -6.21
C SER A 413 15.39 6.86 -7.49
N GLU A 414 15.75 8.14 -7.58
CA GLU A 414 16.24 8.78 -8.80
C GLU A 414 17.50 8.10 -9.37
N GLY A 415 18.52 7.91 -8.53
CA GLY A 415 19.75 7.24 -8.98
C GLY A 415 19.54 5.79 -9.43
N VAL A 416 18.58 5.08 -8.83
CA VAL A 416 18.25 3.69 -9.22
C VAL A 416 17.48 3.68 -10.54
N ARG A 417 16.48 4.56 -10.70
CA ARG A 417 15.75 4.73 -11.97
C ARG A 417 16.69 5.09 -13.11
N ASP A 418 17.57 6.07 -12.91
CA ASP A 418 18.45 6.56 -13.97
C ASP A 418 19.46 5.49 -14.38
N ARG A 419 20.01 4.76 -13.42
CA ARG A 419 20.86 3.59 -13.70
C ARG A 419 20.09 2.51 -14.45
N ALA A 420 18.86 2.21 -14.05
CA ALA A 420 18.02 1.20 -14.68
C ALA A 420 17.76 1.52 -16.16
N ILE A 421 17.46 2.79 -16.47
CA ILE A 421 17.21 3.28 -17.83
C ILE A 421 18.52 3.29 -18.63
N TYR A 422 19.59 3.87 -18.09
CA TYR A 422 20.90 3.92 -18.74
C TYR A 422 21.40 2.52 -19.13
N ARG A 423 21.35 1.55 -18.20
CA ARG A 423 21.80 0.18 -18.44
C ARG A 423 21.05 -0.46 -19.61
N ARG A 424 19.72 -0.29 -19.66
CA ARG A 424 18.87 -0.83 -20.72
C ARG A 424 19.17 -0.17 -22.06
N ALA A 425 19.37 1.15 -22.08
CA ALA A 425 19.72 1.88 -23.28
C ALA A 425 21.08 1.42 -23.84
N ALA A 426 22.11 1.39 -23.00
CA ALA A 426 23.45 0.95 -23.37
C ALA A 426 23.47 -0.51 -23.86
N HIS A 427 22.82 -1.40 -23.11
CA HIS A 427 22.73 -2.82 -23.45
C HIS A 427 22.00 -3.05 -24.78
N THR A 428 20.87 -2.37 -25.00
CA THR A 428 20.12 -2.48 -26.26
C THR A 428 20.96 -1.97 -27.43
N TYR A 429 21.66 -0.84 -27.27
CA TYR A 429 22.53 -0.30 -28.31
C TYR A 429 23.60 -1.30 -28.72
N ASP A 430 24.28 -1.90 -27.74
CA ASP A 430 25.36 -2.86 -27.98
C ASP A 430 24.85 -4.13 -28.68
N LEU A 431 23.70 -4.66 -28.25
CA LEU A 431 23.07 -5.81 -28.90
C LEU A 431 22.67 -5.50 -30.36
N MET A 432 22.05 -4.34 -30.61
CA MET A 432 21.63 -3.98 -31.96
C MET A 432 22.82 -3.71 -32.88
N LYS A 433 23.90 -3.10 -32.37
CA LYS A 433 25.16 -2.96 -33.14
C LYS A 433 25.83 -4.28 -33.43
N ALA A 434 25.63 -5.30 -32.59
CA ALA A 434 26.05 -6.68 -32.85
C ALA A 434 25.11 -7.45 -33.82
N GLY A 435 24.10 -6.78 -34.39
CA GLY A 435 23.20 -7.36 -35.38
C GLY A 435 21.95 -8.05 -34.80
N LYS A 436 21.70 -7.92 -33.49
CA LYS A 436 20.46 -8.41 -32.86
C LYS A 436 19.28 -7.50 -33.17
N THR A 437 18.10 -8.10 -33.26
CA THR A 437 16.84 -7.35 -33.36
C THR A 437 16.46 -6.71 -32.03
N VAL A 438 15.61 -5.68 -32.05
CA VAL A 438 15.07 -5.07 -30.82
C VAL A 438 14.26 -6.07 -30.00
N ALA A 439 13.55 -7.00 -30.65
CA ALA A 439 12.80 -8.06 -29.97
C ALA A 439 13.72 -9.03 -29.21
N GLU A 440 14.87 -9.41 -29.78
CA GLU A 440 15.88 -10.21 -29.06
C GLU A 440 16.48 -9.44 -27.88
N ALA A 441 16.68 -8.12 -28.01
CA ALA A 441 17.18 -7.28 -26.93
C ALA A 441 16.17 -7.20 -25.77
N THR A 442 14.88 -6.97 -26.04
CA THR A 442 13.85 -6.95 -24.99
C THR A 442 13.64 -8.32 -24.35
N GLN A 443 13.69 -9.40 -25.14
CA GLN A 443 13.63 -10.76 -24.63
C GLN A 443 14.78 -11.05 -23.65
N THR A 444 15.99 -10.54 -23.95
CA THR A 444 17.16 -10.68 -23.05
C THR A 444 16.92 -9.98 -21.72
N LEU A 445 16.38 -8.75 -21.74
CA LEU A 445 16.07 -7.99 -20.52
C LEU A 445 15.00 -8.68 -19.64
N ASP A 446 13.98 -9.27 -20.26
CA ASP A 446 12.95 -10.03 -19.53
C ASP A 446 13.52 -11.34 -18.97
N ALA A 447 14.37 -12.04 -19.71
CA ALA A 447 15.04 -13.26 -19.23
C ALA A 447 15.97 -12.97 -18.04
N GLU A 448 16.73 -11.86 -18.08
CA GLU A 448 17.54 -11.40 -16.95
C GLU A 448 16.69 -11.14 -15.71
N ARG A 449 15.53 -10.49 -15.87
CA ARG A 449 14.61 -10.25 -14.77
C ARG A 449 14.04 -11.55 -14.22
N GLN A 450 13.60 -12.48 -15.07
CA GLN A 450 13.10 -13.77 -14.61
C GLN A 450 14.12 -14.46 -13.70
N ALA A 451 15.37 -14.57 -14.17
CA ALA A 451 16.45 -15.18 -13.41
C ALA A 451 16.72 -14.43 -12.09
N TYR A 452 16.60 -13.10 -12.10
CA TYR A 452 16.73 -12.28 -10.90
C TYR A 452 15.61 -12.58 -9.89
N VAL A 453 14.36 -12.61 -10.34
CA VAL A 453 13.17 -12.92 -9.51
C VAL A 453 13.22 -14.35 -8.97
N GLU A 454 13.63 -15.34 -9.77
CA GLU A 454 13.81 -16.72 -9.30
C GLU A 454 14.84 -16.80 -8.17
N ARG A 455 16.02 -16.19 -8.37
CA ARG A 455 17.11 -16.22 -7.39
C ARG A 455 16.76 -15.45 -6.11
N ARG A 456 16.33 -14.20 -6.24
CA ARG A 456 16.07 -13.33 -5.10
C ARG A 456 14.75 -13.68 -4.41
N GLY A 457 13.74 -14.06 -5.18
CA GLY A 457 12.48 -14.58 -4.68
C GLY A 457 12.67 -15.82 -3.82
N SER A 458 13.51 -16.77 -4.25
CA SER A 458 13.87 -17.93 -3.43
C SER A 458 14.46 -17.53 -2.07
N ALA A 459 15.37 -16.55 -2.04
CA ALA A 459 15.98 -16.06 -0.80
C ALA A 459 14.97 -15.35 0.12
N VAL A 460 14.14 -14.46 -0.43
CA VAL A 460 13.11 -13.73 0.33
C VAL A 460 12.05 -14.69 0.89
N LEU A 461 11.55 -15.62 0.07
CA LEU A 461 10.58 -16.62 0.50
C LEU A 461 11.16 -17.59 1.54
N SER A 462 12.45 -17.90 1.45
CA SER A 462 13.12 -18.69 2.50
C SER A 462 13.11 -17.96 3.85
N GLY A 463 13.42 -16.65 3.84
CA GLY A 463 13.34 -15.82 5.04
C GLY A 463 11.92 -15.74 5.61
N PHE A 464 10.91 -15.58 4.74
CA PHE A 464 9.51 -15.43 5.16
C PHE A 464 8.89 -16.73 5.71
N THR A 465 9.30 -17.88 5.15
CA THR A 465 8.72 -19.19 5.52
C THR A 465 9.54 -19.93 6.59
N GLY A 466 10.78 -19.50 6.86
CA GLY A 466 11.73 -20.23 7.71
C GLY A 466 12.21 -21.56 7.10
N LYS A 467 11.89 -21.84 5.83
CA LYS A 467 12.28 -23.05 5.09
C LYS A 467 13.33 -22.74 4.04
N GLN A 468 14.10 -23.73 3.63
CA GLN A 468 15.00 -23.58 2.48
C GLN A 468 14.19 -23.71 1.18
N ILE A 469 13.99 -22.60 0.48
CA ILE A 469 13.24 -22.54 -0.78
C ILE A 469 14.21 -22.36 -1.96
N SER A 470 14.05 -23.18 -3.00
CA SER A 470 14.68 -22.97 -4.31
C SER A 470 13.60 -23.07 -5.39
N PHE A 471 13.41 -22.00 -6.15
CA PHE A 471 12.34 -21.88 -7.13
C PHE A 471 12.89 -21.68 -8.55
N LYS A 472 12.24 -22.31 -9.55
CA LYS A 472 12.55 -22.09 -10.96
C LYS A 472 11.31 -22.24 -11.83
N TYR A 473 11.04 -21.26 -12.69
CA TYR A 473 9.98 -21.42 -13.69
C TYR A 473 10.39 -22.45 -14.75
N THR A 474 9.46 -23.36 -15.05
CA THR A 474 9.60 -24.31 -16.16
C THR A 474 8.86 -23.81 -17.40
N SER A 475 7.81 -23.01 -17.21
CA SER A 475 7.04 -22.41 -18.31
C SER A 475 6.26 -21.19 -17.82
N ILE A 476 6.31 -20.09 -18.58
CA ILE A 476 5.41 -18.93 -18.45
C ILE A 476 4.77 -18.71 -19.82
N LYS A 477 3.46 -18.95 -19.93
CA LYS A 477 2.71 -18.85 -21.18
C LYS A 477 1.33 -18.23 -20.97
N ALA A 478 0.72 -17.79 -22.06
CA ALA A 478 -0.68 -17.44 -22.12
C ALA A 478 -1.59 -18.69 -22.04
N HIS A 479 -2.90 -18.47 -21.96
CA HIS A 479 -3.94 -19.51 -22.09
C HIS A 479 -3.82 -20.59 -21.01
N GLY A 480 -3.89 -20.18 -19.75
CA GLY A 480 -4.06 -21.11 -18.63
C GLY A 480 -5.36 -21.90 -18.70
N ARG A 481 -6.42 -21.31 -19.27
CA ARG A 481 -7.77 -21.89 -19.42
C ARG A 481 -8.53 -21.39 -20.66
N ARG A 482 -8.30 -20.13 -21.06
CA ARG A 482 -8.99 -19.43 -22.18
C ARG A 482 -8.20 -19.61 -23.47
N THR A 483 -8.85 -19.31 -24.60
CA THR A 483 -8.28 -19.51 -25.96
C THR A 483 -8.44 -18.29 -26.87
N ASP A 484 -8.90 -17.15 -26.34
CA ASP A 484 -9.16 -15.94 -27.12
C ASP A 484 -7.86 -15.19 -27.48
N LYS A 485 -7.93 -14.34 -28.51
CA LYS A 485 -6.76 -13.58 -29.01
C LYS A 485 -6.19 -12.60 -28.00
N PHE A 486 -7.02 -12.04 -27.11
CA PHE A 486 -6.57 -11.05 -26.14
C PHE A 486 -5.68 -11.71 -25.09
N THR A 487 -6.14 -12.84 -24.53
CA THR A 487 -5.33 -13.60 -23.56
C THR A 487 -4.13 -14.30 -24.19
N ALA A 488 -4.13 -14.54 -25.51
CA ALA A 488 -2.96 -15.07 -26.24
C ALA A 488 -1.77 -14.10 -26.22
N ARG A 489 -2.06 -12.79 -26.31
CA ARG A 489 -1.04 -11.72 -26.32
C ARG A 489 -0.67 -11.28 -24.90
N TYR A 490 -1.65 -11.20 -24.01
CA TYR A 490 -1.50 -10.67 -22.64
C TYR A 490 -1.72 -11.77 -21.60
N TRP A 491 -0.64 -12.52 -21.34
CA TRP A 491 -0.66 -13.70 -20.47
C TRP A 491 -1.10 -13.37 -19.03
N GLY A 492 -0.97 -12.11 -18.59
CA GLY A 492 -1.40 -11.68 -17.26
C GLY A 492 -2.92 -11.74 -17.03
N PHE A 493 -3.73 -11.92 -18.08
CA PHE A 493 -5.18 -12.10 -17.91
C PHE A 493 -5.61 -13.56 -17.79
N ASP A 494 -4.76 -14.51 -18.20
CA ASP A 494 -5.01 -15.93 -18.07
C ASP A 494 -3.70 -16.72 -18.14
N SER A 495 -2.96 -16.69 -17.04
CA SER A 495 -1.58 -17.15 -16.97
C SER A 495 -1.48 -18.67 -16.88
N ASN A 496 -0.70 -19.27 -17.78
CA ASN A 496 -0.28 -20.66 -17.74
C ASN A 496 1.17 -20.73 -17.23
N VAL A 497 1.29 -20.82 -15.90
CA VAL A 497 2.59 -20.77 -15.22
C VAL A 497 2.85 -22.08 -14.52
N SER A 498 3.98 -22.70 -14.86
CA SER A 498 4.47 -23.94 -14.27
C SER A 498 5.89 -23.73 -13.76
N TYR A 499 6.24 -24.44 -12.68
CA TYR A 499 7.52 -24.27 -12.01
C TYR A 499 7.90 -25.49 -11.18
N ASP A 500 9.18 -25.58 -10.89
CA ASP A 500 9.74 -26.49 -9.91
C ASP A 500 10.09 -25.69 -8.65
N VAL A 501 9.75 -26.23 -7.49
CA VAL A 501 10.14 -25.68 -6.19
C VAL A 501 10.69 -26.79 -5.30
N SER A 502 11.84 -26.55 -4.69
CA SER A 502 12.38 -27.40 -3.64
C SER A 502 12.13 -26.73 -2.30
N ILE A 503 11.59 -27.49 -1.35
CA ILE A 503 11.30 -27.06 0.02
C ILE A 503 12.03 -28.01 0.95
N ASP A 504 13.04 -27.51 1.66
CA ASP A 504 13.92 -28.30 2.55
C ASP A 504 14.51 -29.52 1.83
N GLY A 505 14.91 -29.34 0.57
CA GLY A 505 15.48 -30.37 -0.30
C GLY A 505 14.45 -31.29 -0.98
N LYS A 506 13.17 -31.28 -0.59
CA LYS A 506 12.11 -32.07 -1.23
C LYS A 506 11.59 -31.35 -2.49
N PRO A 507 11.62 -31.98 -3.68
CA PRO A 507 11.17 -31.35 -4.92
C PRO A 507 9.65 -31.44 -5.10
N TYR A 508 9.08 -30.39 -5.67
CA TYR A 508 7.68 -30.27 -6.05
C TYR A 508 7.59 -29.67 -7.46
N HIS A 509 6.69 -30.21 -8.27
CA HIS A 509 6.35 -29.66 -9.58
C HIS A 509 4.91 -29.16 -9.56
N VAL A 510 4.71 -27.90 -9.96
CA VAL A 510 3.38 -27.29 -10.08
C VAL A 510 3.13 -26.99 -11.55
N GLU A 511 2.07 -27.58 -12.10
CA GLU A 511 1.69 -27.44 -13.51
C GLU A 511 0.49 -26.51 -13.67
N ASN A 512 0.63 -25.37 -14.35
CA ASN A 512 -0.46 -24.41 -14.56
C ASN A 512 -1.14 -23.98 -13.24
N LEU A 513 -0.42 -23.18 -12.46
CA LEU A 513 -0.80 -22.71 -11.14
C LEU A 513 -2.26 -22.22 -11.06
N GLY A 514 -2.61 -21.26 -11.91
CA GLY A 514 -3.91 -20.59 -11.87
C GLY A 514 -5.04 -21.37 -12.55
N GLY A 515 -4.72 -22.19 -13.56
CA GLY A 515 -5.71 -22.94 -14.32
C GLY A 515 -6.03 -24.33 -13.77
N LYS A 516 -5.10 -24.94 -13.03
CA LYS A 516 -5.16 -26.35 -12.62
C LYS A 516 -4.90 -26.56 -11.14
N GLU A 517 -3.71 -26.20 -10.64
CA GLU A 517 -3.26 -26.66 -9.30
C GLU A 517 -3.93 -25.94 -8.14
N VAL A 518 -4.13 -24.62 -8.21
CA VAL A 518 -4.89 -23.89 -7.17
C VAL A 518 -6.35 -24.33 -7.13
N PRO A 519 -7.09 -24.41 -8.27
CA PRO A 519 -8.45 -24.96 -8.28
C PRO A 519 -8.55 -26.39 -7.72
N ALA A 520 -7.68 -27.31 -8.15
CA ALA A 520 -7.70 -28.68 -7.66
C ALA A 520 -7.40 -28.78 -6.16
N PHE A 521 -6.46 -27.99 -5.65
CA PHE A 521 -6.21 -27.89 -4.21
C PHE A 521 -7.42 -27.34 -3.45
N ALA A 522 -8.05 -26.28 -3.95
CA ALA A 522 -9.14 -25.58 -3.27
C ALA A 522 -10.50 -26.32 -3.35
N LEU A 523 -10.80 -27.01 -4.45
CA LEU A 523 -12.11 -27.62 -4.70
C LEU A 523 -12.10 -29.14 -4.58
N GLU A 524 -11.02 -29.80 -4.96
CA GLU A 524 -10.94 -31.27 -5.03
C GLU A 524 -10.13 -31.88 -3.87
N GLY A 525 -9.46 -31.04 -3.08
CA GLY A 525 -8.63 -31.50 -1.96
C GLY A 525 -7.28 -32.11 -2.37
N LYS A 526 -6.87 -31.93 -3.63
CA LYS A 526 -5.62 -32.47 -4.17
C LYS A 526 -4.42 -32.03 -3.31
N ASN A 527 -3.61 -33.00 -2.88
CA ASN A 527 -2.35 -32.82 -2.13
C ASN A 527 -2.48 -32.03 -0.80
N ARG A 528 -3.68 -31.94 -0.19
CA ARG A 528 -3.86 -31.25 1.10
C ARG A 528 -3.19 -31.95 2.28
N ASP A 529 -2.96 -33.24 2.15
CA ASP A 529 -2.27 -34.09 3.12
C ASP A 529 -0.75 -33.87 3.12
N ASP A 530 -0.17 -33.29 2.06
CA ASP A 530 1.25 -32.88 2.05
C ASP A 530 1.40 -31.49 2.70
N PRO A 531 2.12 -31.38 3.84
CA PRO A 531 2.23 -30.14 4.61
C PRO A 531 2.97 -29.02 3.88
N ASN A 532 3.70 -29.33 2.80
CA ASN A 532 4.44 -28.35 2.01
C ASN A 532 3.71 -27.94 0.72
N TRP A 533 2.63 -28.61 0.33
CA TRP A 533 1.96 -28.31 -0.94
C TRP A 533 1.36 -26.89 -0.95
N ALA A 534 0.74 -26.48 0.15
CA ALA A 534 0.26 -25.10 0.31
C ALA A 534 1.42 -24.09 0.22
N THR A 535 2.59 -24.41 0.79
CA THR A 535 3.79 -23.58 0.66
C THR A 535 4.30 -23.52 -0.78
N ALA A 536 4.25 -24.63 -1.53
CA ALA A 536 4.62 -24.65 -2.95
C ALA A 536 3.73 -23.72 -3.78
N LEU A 537 2.40 -23.82 -3.60
CA LEU A 537 1.43 -22.93 -4.26
C LEU A 537 1.64 -21.46 -3.89
N PHE A 538 1.89 -21.18 -2.61
CA PHE A 538 2.22 -19.84 -2.11
C PHE A 538 3.46 -19.25 -2.80
N CYS A 539 4.55 -20.02 -2.88
CA CYS A 539 5.78 -19.58 -3.54
C CYS A 539 5.53 -19.17 -4.99
N GLY A 540 4.84 -20.02 -5.75
CA GLY A 540 4.48 -19.70 -7.13
C GLY A 540 3.53 -18.51 -7.25
N ALA A 541 2.57 -18.36 -6.34
CA ALA A 541 1.64 -17.24 -6.37
C ALA A 541 2.36 -15.90 -6.17
N VAL A 542 3.28 -15.81 -5.20
CA VAL A 542 4.04 -14.58 -4.92
C VAL A 542 4.92 -14.20 -6.09
N LEU A 543 5.75 -15.13 -6.59
CA LEU A 543 6.69 -14.81 -7.68
C LEU A 543 5.98 -14.56 -9.00
N THR A 544 4.87 -15.25 -9.26
CA THR A 544 4.10 -15.01 -10.50
C THR A 544 3.47 -13.62 -10.48
N GLN A 545 2.91 -13.20 -9.34
CA GLN A 545 2.38 -11.84 -9.18
C GLN A 545 3.46 -10.77 -9.40
N GLU A 546 4.67 -10.98 -8.89
CA GLU A 546 5.81 -10.07 -9.13
C GLU A 546 6.11 -9.86 -10.63
N LEU A 547 6.01 -10.91 -11.45
CA LEU A 547 6.20 -10.80 -12.90
C LEU A 547 4.95 -10.29 -13.63
N GLN A 548 3.76 -10.53 -13.08
CA GLN A 548 2.48 -10.22 -13.72
C GLN A 548 2.07 -8.76 -13.54
N TYR A 549 2.45 -8.12 -12.42
CA TYR A 549 2.12 -6.72 -12.13
C TYR A 549 3.01 -5.70 -12.84
N ILE A 550 3.86 -6.12 -13.76
CA ILE A 550 4.85 -5.27 -14.42
C ILE A 550 4.31 -4.13 -15.29
N GLY A 551 2.99 -4.04 -15.49
CA GLY A 551 2.40 -2.82 -16.07
C GLY A 551 2.81 -1.54 -15.33
N HIS A 552 3.10 -1.66 -14.03
CA HIS A 552 3.58 -0.57 -13.20
C HIS A 552 4.92 0.03 -13.71
N THR A 553 5.77 -0.71 -14.44
CA THR A 553 7.07 -0.20 -14.96
C THR A 553 7.51 -0.93 -16.25
N ILE A 554 7.22 -0.35 -17.41
CA ILE A 554 7.42 -0.95 -18.74
C ILE A 554 8.76 -0.56 -19.43
N ILE A 555 9.78 -0.18 -18.65
CA ILE A 555 11.06 0.33 -19.19
C ILE A 555 11.87 -0.71 -19.98
N ASN A 556 11.56 -2.01 -19.84
CA ASN A 556 12.08 -3.08 -20.70
C ASN A 556 11.52 -3.02 -22.14
N ILE A 557 10.50 -2.20 -22.40
CA ILE A 557 9.91 -1.99 -23.73
C ILE A 557 10.21 -0.56 -24.23
N THR A 558 9.92 0.46 -23.42
CA THR A 558 10.02 1.86 -23.86
C THR A 558 11.45 2.30 -24.14
N VAL A 559 12.42 1.87 -23.32
CA VAL A 559 13.84 2.21 -23.51
C VAL A 559 14.42 1.52 -24.75
N PRO A 560 14.23 0.20 -24.95
CA PRO A 560 14.72 -0.45 -26.17
C PRO A 560 14.06 0.06 -27.46
N ALA A 561 12.77 0.39 -27.42
CA ALA A 561 12.09 1.02 -28.55
C ALA A 561 12.71 2.37 -28.94
N ALA A 562 13.04 3.21 -27.95
CA ALA A 562 13.73 4.47 -28.21
C ALA A 562 15.10 4.27 -28.86
N VAL A 563 15.91 3.34 -28.33
CA VAL A 563 17.23 3.05 -28.92
C VAL A 563 17.09 2.52 -30.35
N ALA A 564 16.16 1.60 -30.58
CA ALA A 564 15.91 1.02 -31.90
C ALA A 564 15.52 2.09 -32.95
N ALA A 565 14.66 3.02 -32.57
CA ALA A 565 14.27 4.14 -33.43
C ALA A 565 15.42 5.09 -33.75
N LEU A 566 16.41 5.22 -32.85
CA LEU A 566 17.60 6.03 -33.04
C LEU A 566 18.68 5.35 -33.89
N VAL A 567 18.70 4.02 -33.94
CA VAL A 567 19.63 3.26 -34.79
C VAL A 567 19.05 2.89 -36.16
N GLY A 568 17.94 3.52 -36.55
CA GLY A 568 17.43 3.52 -37.93
C GLY A 568 16.10 2.79 -38.16
N MET A 569 15.42 2.31 -37.12
CA MET A 569 14.07 1.76 -37.26
C MET A 569 13.00 2.87 -37.29
N ASP A 570 11.88 2.62 -37.97
CA ASP A 570 10.68 3.43 -37.78
C ASP A 570 10.20 3.33 -36.32
N ALA A 571 9.74 4.45 -35.76
CA ALA A 571 9.38 4.52 -34.34
C ALA A 571 8.22 3.56 -33.98
N LYS A 572 7.27 3.34 -34.90
CA LYS A 572 6.14 2.44 -34.67
C LYS A 572 6.61 1.00 -34.70
N ASP A 573 7.40 0.64 -35.71
CA ASP A 573 7.93 -0.72 -35.85
C ASP A 573 8.87 -1.07 -34.67
N ALA A 574 9.70 -0.13 -34.23
CA ALA A 574 10.54 -0.26 -33.05
C ALA A 574 9.72 -0.56 -31.79
N ALA A 575 8.64 0.20 -31.56
CA ALA A 575 7.80 0.06 -30.38
C ALA A 575 7.08 -1.29 -30.31
N PHE A 576 6.39 -1.70 -31.38
CA PHE A 576 5.65 -2.95 -31.38
C PHE A 576 6.57 -4.18 -31.45
N SER A 577 7.73 -4.08 -32.11
CA SER A 577 8.74 -5.16 -32.08
C SER A 577 9.38 -5.31 -30.69
N ALA A 578 9.63 -4.19 -29.99
CA ALA A 578 10.11 -4.23 -28.61
C ALA A 578 9.08 -4.88 -27.68
N GLU A 579 7.80 -4.49 -27.81
CA GLU A 579 6.69 -5.08 -27.08
C GLU A 579 6.57 -6.60 -27.35
N ASP A 580 6.76 -7.00 -28.61
CA ASP A 580 6.63 -8.40 -29.02
C ASP A 580 7.71 -9.32 -28.46
N GLY A 581 8.95 -8.82 -28.30
CA GLY A 581 10.03 -9.55 -27.63
C GLY A 581 9.94 -9.59 -26.10
N ALA A 582 9.23 -8.64 -25.49
CA ALA A 582 9.12 -8.50 -24.04
C ALA A 582 8.04 -9.43 -23.44
N PHE A 583 8.31 -10.73 -23.44
CA PHE A 583 7.35 -11.77 -23.06
C PHE A 583 6.83 -11.68 -21.61
N LEU A 584 7.55 -11.07 -20.68
CA LEU A 584 7.11 -10.80 -19.31
C LEU A 584 6.50 -9.40 -19.21
N THR A 585 7.24 -8.38 -19.67
CA THR A 585 6.84 -6.97 -19.52
C THR A 585 5.52 -6.67 -20.25
N ARG A 586 5.21 -7.39 -21.33
CA ARG A 586 3.89 -7.37 -22.02
C ARG A 586 2.84 -8.27 -21.35
N ALA A 587 2.83 -8.38 -20.01
CA ALA A 587 1.80 -9.15 -19.31
C ALA A 587 0.39 -8.58 -19.50
N ILE A 588 0.29 -7.24 -19.63
CA ILE A 588 -0.97 -6.49 -19.77
C ILE A 588 -0.89 -5.50 -20.95
N PRO A 589 -2.02 -5.05 -21.52
CA PRO A 589 -2.02 -4.20 -22.71
C PRO A 589 -1.53 -2.78 -22.47
N GLY A 590 -1.07 -2.12 -23.53
CA GLY A 590 -0.85 -0.68 -23.59
C GLY A 590 0.61 -0.22 -23.64
N ALA A 591 1.58 -1.13 -23.55
CA ALA A 591 2.99 -0.76 -23.55
C ALA A 591 3.47 -0.28 -24.94
N GLY A 592 2.99 -0.90 -26.03
CA GLY A 592 3.37 -0.54 -27.41
C GLY A 592 3.04 0.91 -27.79
N GLU A 593 1.85 1.40 -27.43
CA GLU A 593 1.45 2.79 -27.69
C GLU A 593 2.36 3.77 -26.96
N LYS A 594 2.66 3.51 -25.69
CA LYS A 594 3.54 4.37 -24.91
C LYS A 594 4.99 4.33 -25.41
N ALA A 595 5.48 3.15 -25.80
CA ALA A 595 6.80 2.99 -26.40
C ALA A 595 6.94 3.74 -27.74
N PHE A 596 5.87 3.82 -28.53
CA PHE A 596 5.85 4.60 -29.76
C PHE A 596 6.01 6.10 -29.49
N GLU A 597 5.30 6.65 -28.49
CA GLU A 597 5.45 8.05 -28.08
C GLU A 597 6.88 8.36 -27.63
N VAL A 598 7.44 7.48 -26.79
CA VAL A 598 8.82 7.59 -26.29
C VAL A 598 9.83 7.50 -27.44
N ALA A 599 9.65 6.59 -28.39
CA ALA A 599 10.53 6.47 -29.56
C ALA A 599 10.52 7.74 -30.44
N LYS A 600 9.35 8.32 -30.70
CA LYS A 600 9.25 9.59 -31.45
C LYS A 600 9.92 10.74 -30.72
N LEU A 601 9.74 10.81 -29.40
CA LEU A 601 10.37 11.85 -28.59
C LEU A 601 11.91 11.70 -28.60
N ALA A 602 12.41 10.47 -28.51
CA ALA A 602 13.84 10.18 -28.58
C ALA A 602 14.44 10.67 -29.90
N GLN A 603 13.81 10.39 -31.04
CA GLN A 603 14.23 10.89 -32.35
C GLN A 603 14.27 12.43 -32.40
N ARG A 604 13.27 13.10 -31.81
CA ARG A 604 13.24 14.56 -31.73
C ARG A 604 14.38 15.13 -30.89
N VAL A 605 14.66 14.53 -29.73
CA VAL A 605 15.77 14.93 -28.86
C VAL A 605 17.10 14.72 -29.59
N TYR A 606 17.29 13.56 -30.20
CA TYR A 606 18.51 13.21 -30.94
C TYR A 606 18.74 14.13 -32.15
N ALA A 607 17.69 14.49 -32.88
CA ALA A 607 17.80 15.48 -33.96
C ALA A 607 18.26 16.84 -33.40
N LYS A 608 17.65 17.30 -32.30
CA LYS A 608 17.97 18.62 -31.71
C LYS A 608 19.39 18.73 -31.14
N ILE A 609 19.93 17.68 -30.52
CA ILE A 609 21.31 17.71 -30.01
C ILE A 609 22.35 17.70 -31.14
N ASN A 610 21.95 17.33 -32.37
CA ASN A 610 22.81 17.36 -33.55
C ASN A 610 22.61 18.63 -34.40
N GLU A 611 21.62 19.47 -34.08
CA GLU A 611 21.46 20.79 -34.68
C GLU A 611 22.41 21.79 -34.01
N PRO A 612 23.15 22.61 -34.78
CA PRO A 612 23.92 23.72 -34.21
C PRO A 612 22.98 24.71 -33.50
N PHE A 613 23.35 25.17 -32.30
CA PHE A 613 22.64 26.27 -31.67
C PHE A 613 22.77 27.52 -32.56
N PRO A 614 21.68 28.24 -32.86
CA PRO A 614 21.76 29.39 -33.76
C PRO A 614 22.76 30.41 -33.20
N PRO A 615 23.63 31.01 -34.06
CA PRO A 615 24.53 32.06 -33.60
C PRO A 615 23.71 33.21 -32.99
N ALA A 616 24.23 33.81 -31.91
CA ALA A 616 23.63 35.01 -31.34
C ALA A 616 23.50 36.06 -32.45
N ALA A 617 22.28 36.55 -32.67
CA ALA A 617 21.96 37.53 -33.69
C ALA A 617 22.69 38.85 -33.46
#